data_AF-A0A6L8RK38-F1
#
_entry.id   AF-A0A6L8RK38-F1
#
_cell.length_a   1.000
_cell.length_b   1.000
_cell.length_c   1.000
_cell.angle_alpha   90.00
_cell.angle_beta   90.00
_cell.angle_gamma   90.00
#
_symmetry.space_group_name_H-M   'P 1'
#
loop_
_entity.id
_entity.type
_entity.pdbx_description
1 polymer ?
#
loop_
_entity_poly.entity_id
_entity_poly.type
_entity_poly.pdbx_seq_one_letter_code
_entity_poly.pdbx_strand_id
1 'polypeptide(L)'
;MTLLQPSVGLPDFWAGPGFEDKLLRAQGDFSLNAGQHGLTYLPNDETTTIGRYQVLLYDNNFGAAESYPKFDWGQLGAAVVTDYSKGTHSFGRVFAVDETARTYELEDQIAVPFSGYVSSAQRVGNSNSMLVASGQAKTFTEYDRCGLPIATYEMEAEKYIYRVYKYKL
;
A
#
# COMPACT_ATOMS: atom_id res chain seq x y z
N MET A 1 -16.93 22.90 -6.62
CA MET A 1 -15.48 22.66 -6.77
C MET A 1 -15.13 21.62 -5.74
N THR A 2 -14.95 20.37 -6.16
CA THR A 2 -14.60 19.27 -5.25
C THR A 2 -13.15 19.51 -4.80
N LEU A 3 -12.95 19.89 -3.55
CA LEU A 3 -11.61 20.06 -2.98
C LEU A 3 -10.91 18.71 -3.00
N LEU A 4 -9.84 18.59 -3.79
CA LEU A 4 -8.90 17.48 -3.66
C LEU A 4 -8.29 17.55 -2.25
N GLN A 5 -8.51 16.49 -1.50
CA GLN A 5 -7.99 16.23 -0.15
C GLN A 5 -6.51 15.82 -0.22
N PRO A 6 -5.76 15.73 0.90
CA PRO A 6 -4.31 15.48 0.85
C PRO A 6 -3.96 14.21 0.08
N SER A 7 -2.83 14.26 -0.62
CA SER A 7 -2.36 13.22 -1.54
C SER A 7 -0.98 12.73 -1.15
N VAL A 8 -0.71 11.44 -1.39
CA VAL A 8 0.58 10.80 -1.17
C VAL A 8 1.16 10.39 -2.53
N GLY A 9 2.41 10.75 -2.79
CA GLY A 9 3.10 10.42 -4.03
C GLY A 9 4.39 11.21 -4.20
N LEU A 10 5.13 10.89 -5.26
CA LEU A 10 6.37 11.59 -5.58
C LEU A 10 6.09 13.02 -6.08
N PRO A 11 6.71 14.07 -5.51
CA PRO A 11 6.53 15.44 -5.98
C PRO A 11 6.74 15.64 -7.48
N ASP A 12 7.76 15.01 -8.05
CA ASP A 12 8.10 15.16 -9.47
C ASP A 12 7.03 14.61 -10.41
N PHE A 13 6.25 13.61 -9.97
CA PHE A 13 5.10 13.12 -10.74
C PHE A 13 4.00 14.17 -10.85
N TRP A 14 3.85 15.01 -9.83
CA TRP A 14 2.78 16.00 -9.69
C TRP A 14 3.23 17.41 -10.06
N ALA A 15 4.34 17.59 -10.78
CA ALA A 15 4.82 18.91 -11.18
C ALA A 15 4.06 19.46 -12.40
N GLY A 16 3.45 20.65 -12.28
CA GLY A 16 2.72 21.38 -13.32
C GLY A 16 1.17 21.36 -13.31
N PRO A 17 0.45 20.37 -12.73
CA PRO A 17 -1.01 20.29 -12.82
C PRO A 17 -1.76 21.17 -11.81
N GLY A 18 -1.08 21.82 -10.86
CA GLY A 18 -1.72 22.67 -9.84
C GLY A 18 -2.23 21.92 -8.59
N PHE A 19 -1.71 20.72 -8.33
CA PHE A 19 -2.04 19.89 -7.16
C PHE A 19 -0.84 19.67 -6.23
N GLU A 20 0.28 20.34 -6.48
CA GLU A 20 1.53 20.25 -5.73
C GLU A 20 1.30 20.59 -4.24
N ASP A 21 0.43 21.57 -3.98
CA ASP A 21 0.04 22.01 -2.63
C ASP A 21 -0.86 20.99 -1.90
N LYS A 22 -1.25 19.88 -2.54
CA LYS A 22 -2.02 18.79 -1.92
C LYS A 22 -1.12 17.66 -1.45
N LEU A 23 0.14 17.63 -1.86
CA LEU A 23 1.05 16.57 -1.46
C LEU A 23 1.46 16.67 0.01
N LEU A 24 1.39 15.54 0.69
CA LEU A 24 2.02 15.32 1.98
C LEU A 24 3.51 15.01 1.76
N ARG A 25 4.34 15.39 2.73
CA ARG A 25 5.79 15.11 2.72
C ARG A 25 6.07 13.79 3.42
N ALA A 26 6.78 12.89 2.74
CA ALA A 26 7.28 11.66 3.36
C ALA A 26 8.25 11.99 4.51
N GLN A 27 8.14 11.28 5.62
CA GLN A 27 9.08 11.33 6.74
C GLN A 27 9.65 9.95 7.00
N GLY A 28 10.99 9.88 7.06
CA GLY A 28 11.72 8.62 7.18
C GLY A 28 12.32 8.18 5.84
N ASP A 29 13.03 7.05 5.89
CA ASP A 29 13.71 6.44 4.75
C ASP A 29 12.99 5.16 4.33
N PHE A 30 12.18 5.26 3.27
CA PHE A 30 11.47 4.14 2.69
C PHE A 30 11.24 4.39 1.19
N SER A 31 11.08 3.31 0.42
CA SER A 31 10.65 3.42 -0.99
C SER A 31 9.18 3.78 -1.05
N LEU A 32 8.80 4.74 -1.88
CA LEU A 32 7.40 5.09 -2.12
C LEU A 32 6.66 3.90 -2.75
N ASN A 33 5.34 3.83 -2.52
CA ASN A 33 4.52 2.76 -3.08
C ASN A 33 4.32 2.92 -4.59
N ALA A 34 4.17 1.80 -5.29
CA ALA A 34 3.89 1.75 -6.72
C ALA A 34 2.87 0.65 -7.05
N GLY A 35 1.81 1.04 -7.78
CA GLY A 35 0.75 0.10 -8.19
C GLY A 35 -0.22 -0.29 -7.08
N GLN A 36 -0.28 0.47 -5.98
CA GLN A 36 -0.98 0.13 -4.75
C GLN A 36 -2.48 -0.20 -4.90
N HIS A 37 -2.98 -1.05 -4.01
CA HIS A 37 -4.37 -1.47 -3.93
C HIS A 37 -4.91 -1.54 -2.50
N GLY A 38 -6.23 -1.50 -2.35
CA GLY A 38 -6.90 -1.84 -1.09
C GLY A 38 -6.65 -0.85 0.06
N LEU A 39 -6.55 0.45 -0.22
CA LEU A 39 -6.37 1.47 0.80
C LEU A 39 -7.56 1.48 1.77
N THR A 40 -7.27 1.31 3.06
CA THR A 40 -8.23 1.24 4.16
C THR A 40 -7.83 2.22 5.25
N TYR A 41 -8.76 3.08 5.64
CA TYR A 41 -8.60 3.97 6.80
C TYR A 41 -8.65 3.15 8.09
N LEU A 42 -7.64 3.32 8.96
CA LEU A 42 -7.54 2.68 10.25
C LEU A 42 -7.72 3.73 11.36
N PRO A 43 -8.89 3.76 12.03
CA PRO A 43 -9.06 4.62 13.19
C PRO A 43 -8.16 4.15 14.33
N ASN A 44 -7.53 5.10 15.02
CA ASN A 44 -6.76 4.90 16.24
C ASN A 44 -7.21 5.92 17.31
N ASP A 45 -6.76 5.78 18.55
CA ASP A 45 -7.19 6.66 19.64
C ASP A 45 -6.84 8.14 19.38
N GLU A 46 -5.77 8.41 18.62
CA GLU A 46 -5.35 9.75 18.20
C GLU A 46 -6.18 10.33 17.03
N THR A 47 -7.02 9.53 16.36
CA THR A 47 -7.96 10.04 15.33
C THR A 47 -9.00 10.99 15.88
N THR A 48 -9.16 11.04 17.20
CA THR A 48 -10.01 12.01 17.90
C THR A 48 -9.39 13.41 17.96
N THR A 49 -8.11 13.56 17.60
CA THR A 49 -7.37 14.82 17.54
C THR A 49 -6.92 15.15 16.11
N ILE A 50 -7.80 15.83 15.37
CA ILE A 50 -7.50 16.74 14.23
C ILE A 50 -6.47 16.20 13.21
N GLY A 51 -6.94 15.37 12.28
CA GLY A 51 -6.22 15.06 11.02
C GLY A 51 -5.05 14.09 11.14
N ARG A 52 -4.94 13.35 12.25
CA ARG A 52 -4.00 12.23 12.40
C ARG A 52 -4.70 10.90 12.28
N TYR A 53 -4.18 9.99 11.46
CA TYR A 53 -4.76 8.67 11.27
C TYR A 53 -3.78 7.69 10.63
N GLN A 54 -4.13 6.42 10.65
CA GLN A 54 -3.40 5.39 9.93
C GLN A 54 -4.13 4.97 8.66
N VAL A 55 -3.38 4.58 7.64
CA VAL A 55 -3.91 3.91 6.46
C VAL A 55 -3.16 2.62 6.20
N LEU A 56 -3.89 1.56 5.90
CA LEU A 56 -3.34 0.29 5.42
C LEU A 56 -3.55 0.20 3.92
N LEU A 57 -2.52 -0.23 3.19
CA LEU A 57 -2.62 -0.58 1.78
C LEU A 57 -1.80 -1.82 1.45
N TYR A 58 -2.10 -2.43 0.31
CA TYR A 58 -1.21 -3.36 -0.36
C TYR A 58 -0.38 -2.55 -1.37
N ASP A 59 0.93 -2.54 -1.20
CA ASP A 59 1.88 -1.98 -2.15
C ASP A 59 2.39 -3.10 -3.05
N ASN A 60 1.91 -3.11 -4.29
CA ASN A 60 2.33 -4.06 -5.31
C ASN A 60 3.83 -3.98 -5.60
N ASN A 61 4.45 -2.84 -5.28
CA ASN A 61 5.87 -2.58 -5.49
C ASN A 61 6.26 -2.68 -6.98
N PHE A 62 5.29 -2.40 -7.87
CA PHE A 62 5.43 -2.48 -9.32
C PHE A 62 4.99 -1.17 -9.97
N GLY A 63 5.92 -0.51 -10.64
CA GLY A 63 5.72 0.79 -11.26
C GLY A 63 5.54 0.71 -12.76
N ALA A 64 4.30 0.93 -13.23
CA ALA A 64 3.97 1.02 -14.64
C ALA A 64 2.70 1.86 -14.86
N ALA A 65 2.67 2.65 -15.93
CA ALA A 65 1.45 3.28 -16.44
C ALA A 65 1.50 3.39 -17.97
N GLU A 66 0.60 2.70 -18.66
CA GLU A 66 0.54 2.70 -20.13
C GLU A 66 0.23 4.08 -20.71
N SER A 67 -0.57 4.87 -20.00
CA SER A 67 -0.94 6.23 -20.40
C SER A 67 0.17 7.25 -20.15
N TYR A 68 1.19 6.91 -19.36
CA TYR A 68 2.31 7.80 -19.05
C TYR A 68 3.65 7.05 -19.02
N PRO A 69 4.09 6.50 -20.17
CA PRO A 69 5.26 5.63 -20.26
C PRO A 69 6.59 6.36 -20.09
N LYS A 70 6.58 7.70 -20.06
CA LYS A 70 7.78 8.55 -19.92
C LYS A 70 8.22 8.73 -18.48
N PHE A 71 7.35 8.44 -17.51
CA PHE A 71 7.69 8.58 -16.10
C PHE A 71 8.63 7.46 -15.67
N ASP A 72 9.77 7.83 -15.07
CA ASP A 72 10.71 6.87 -14.51
C ASP A 72 10.18 6.37 -13.16
N TRP A 73 9.46 5.25 -13.18
CA TRP A 73 8.93 4.66 -11.95
C TRP A 73 10.00 4.15 -10.98
N GLY A 74 11.22 3.88 -11.46
CA GLY A 74 12.33 3.42 -10.62
C GLY A 74 12.79 4.46 -9.61
N GLN A 75 12.51 5.75 -9.86
CA GLN A 75 12.84 6.84 -8.95
C GLN A 75 12.01 6.85 -7.66
N LEU A 76 10.96 6.04 -7.57
CA LEU A 76 10.14 5.90 -6.36
C LEU A 76 10.89 5.17 -5.22
N GLY A 77 11.96 4.43 -5.54
CA GLY A 77 12.83 3.80 -4.56
C GLY A 77 13.37 2.47 -5.04
N ALA A 78 14.46 2.01 -4.41
CA ALA A 78 15.20 0.83 -4.84
C ALA A 78 14.39 -0.48 -4.79
N ALA A 79 13.32 -0.54 -4.01
CA ALA A 79 12.44 -1.70 -3.96
C ALA A 79 11.52 -1.81 -5.18
N VAL A 80 11.20 -0.69 -5.85
CA VAL A 80 10.19 -0.65 -6.92
C VAL A 80 10.73 -1.31 -8.18
N VAL A 81 10.01 -2.31 -8.68
CA VAL A 81 10.32 -2.96 -9.95
C VAL A 81 9.50 -2.37 -11.10
N THR A 82 10.13 -2.20 -12.25
CA THR A 82 9.49 -1.72 -13.49
C THR A 82 9.45 -2.80 -14.57
N ASP A 83 10.16 -3.91 -14.34
CA ASP A 83 10.08 -5.13 -15.11
C ASP A 83 9.34 -6.16 -14.26
N TYR A 84 8.17 -6.55 -14.75
CA TYR A 84 7.29 -7.48 -14.07
C TYR A 84 7.98 -8.81 -13.71
N SER A 85 8.90 -9.29 -14.55
CA SER A 85 9.61 -10.55 -14.33
C SER A 85 10.63 -10.50 -13.17
N LYS A 86 10.96 -9.30 -12.69
CA LYS A 86 11.94 -9.07 -11.63
C LYS A 86 11.31 -8.86 -10.26
N GLY A 87 9.99 -8.86 -10.15
CA GLY A 87 9.30 -8.72 -8.87
C GLY A 87 9.55 -9.91 -7.93
N THR A 88 10.12 -9.64 -6.75
CA THR A 88 10.41 -10.68 -5.76
C THR A 88 9.43 -10.68 -4.58
N HIS A 89 8.90 -9.51 -4.22
CA HIS A 89 7.96 -9.35 -3.11
C HIS A 89 7.14 -8.06 -3.31
N SER A 90 5.97 -8.05 -2.67
CA SER A 90 5.11 -6.89 -2.48
C SER A 90 5.02 -6.61 -0.98
N PHE A 91 4.27 -5.59 -0.57
CA PHE A 91 4.13 -5.25 0.85
C PHE A 91 2.68 -5.04 1.27
N GLY A 92 2.34 -5.49 2.48
CA GLY A 92 1.28 -4.86 3.25
C GLY A 92 1.90 -3.72 4.06
N ARG A 93 1.42 -2.48 3.91
CA ARG A 93 2.01 -1.29 4.55
C ARG A 93 1.00 -0.49 5.34
N VAL A 94 1.39 -0.07 6.53
CA VAL A 94 0.66 0.91 7.34
C VAL A 94 1.45 2.20 7.34
N PHE A 95 0.78 3.29 6.98
CA PHE A 95 1.32 4.63 7.08
C PHE A 95 0.57 5.41 8.16
N ALA A 96 1.30 6.15 8.99
CA ALA A 96 0.72 7.21 9.80
C ALA A 96 0.70 8.50 8.98
N VAL A 97 -0.43 9.20 9.02
CA VAL A 97 -0.68 10.46 8.30
C VAL A 97 -0.93 11.55 9.32
N ASP A 98 -0.28 12.70 9.15
CA ASP A 98 -0.54 13.94 9.90
C ASP A 98 -0.86 15.07 8.91
N GLU A 99 -2.16 15.38 8.77
CA GLU A 99 -2.62 16.45 7.88
C GLU A 99 -2.22 17.85 8.37
N THR A 100 -2.03 18.03 9.68
CA THR A 100 -1.62 19.31 10.28
C THR A 100 -0.14 19.59 10.00
N ALA A 101 0.72 18.59 10.22
CA ALA A 101 2.14 18.66 9.87
C ALA A 101 2.39 18.52 8.36
N ARG A 102 1.36 18.09 7.60
CA ARG A 102 1.40 17.74 6.18
C ARG A 102 2.43 16.67 5.87
N THR A 103 2.45 15.61 6.67
CA THR A 103 3.42 14.54 6.55
C THR A 103 2.76 13.17 6.57
N TYR A 104 3.50 12.18 6.10
CA TYR A 104 3.18 10.77 6.30
C TYR A 104 4.47 9.99 6.52
N GLU A 105 4.41 8.94 7.32
CA GLU A 105 5.54 8.08 7.66
C GLU A 105 5.14 6.61 7.59
N LEU A 106 6.09 5.75 7.24
CA LEU A 106 5.88 4.30 7.24
C LEU A 106 5.96 3.80 8.69
N GLU A 107 4.86 3.29 9.22
CA GLU A 107 4.77 2.82 10.61
C GLU A 107 5.03 1.32 10.71
N ASP A 108 4.50 0.54 9.77
CA ASP A 108 4.61 -0.92 9.76
C ASP A 108 4.62 -1.43 8.32
N GLN A 109 5.35 -2.51 8.07
CA GLN A 109 5.28 -3.22 6.81
C GLN A 109 5.62 -4.70 6.97
N ILE A 110 4.96 -5.51 6.15
CA ILE A 110 5.30 -6.92 5.99
C ILE A 110 5.57 -7.22 4.52
N ALA A 111 6.67 -7.92 4.25
CA ALA A 111 6.94 -8.45 2.93
C ALA A 111 6.03 -9.65 2.66
N VAL A 112 5.42 -9.68 1.49
CA VAL A 112 4.48 -10.73 1.07
C VAL A 112 4.82 -11.23 -0.33
N PRO A 113 4.32 -12.42 -0.73
CA PRO A 113 4.54 -12.91 -2.09
C PRO A 113 4.18 -11.86 -3.13
N PHE A 114 5.04 -11.72 -4.14
CA PHE A 114 4.87 -10.69 -5.16
C PHE A 114 3.53 -10.82 -5.88
N SER A 115 2.88 -9.67 -6.06
CA SER A 115 1.74 -9.50 -6.95
C SER A 115 1.89 -8.14 -7.61
N GLY A 116 2.30 -8.08 -8.88
CA GLY A 116 2.43 -6.84 -9.64
C GLY A 116 1.07 -6.22 -10.04
N TYR A 117 0.01 -7.03 -10.05
CA TYR A 117 -1.38 -6.59 -10.27
C TYR A 117 -2.29 -7.20 -9.22
N VAL A 118 -3.43 -6.52 -8.97
CA VAL A 118 -4.46 -6.88 -7.98
C VAL A 118 -3.88 -7.08 -6.58
N SER A 119 -4.71 -7.43 -5.59
CA SER A 119 -4.40 -7.78 -4.19
C SER A 119 -5.23 -6.97 -3.19
N SER A 120 -5.25 -7.46 -1.95
CA SER A 120 -5.85 -6.78 -0.80
C SER A 120 -5.03 -7.00 0.47
N ALA A 121 -5.08 -6.03 1.37
CA ALA A 121 -4.59 -6.15 2.74
C ALA A 121 -5.71 -5.71 3.70
N GLN A 122 -5.80 -6.35 4.87
CA GLN A 122 -6.80 -6.06 5.89
C GLN A 122 -6.22 -6.30 7.29
N ARG A 123 -6.42 -5.37 8.23
CA ARG A 123 -6.22 -5.68 9.67
C ARG A 123 -7.32 -6.62 10.15
N VAL A 124 -6.95 -7.69 10.84
CA VAL A 124 -7.90 -8.71 11.32
C VAL A 124 -8.00 -8.68 12.84
N GLY A 125 -9.23 -8.57 13.34
CA GLY A 125 -9.54 -8.67 14.75
C GLY A 125 -8.84 -7.60 15.60
N ASN A 126 -8.58 -7.94 16.87
CA ASN A 126 -7.87 -7.08 17.83
C ASN A 126 -6.39 -7.50 17.96
N SER A 127 -5.93 -8.47 17.16
CA SER A 127 -4.63 -9.15 17.30
C SER A 127 -3.47 -8.45 16.60
N ASN A 128 -3.70 -7.28 16.00
CA ASN A 128 -2.77 -6.63 15.07
C ASN A 128 -2.28 -7.58 13.95
N SER A 129 -3.02 -8.64 13.62
CA SER A 129 -2.70 -9.50 12.48
C SER A 129 -3.12 -8.82 11.19
N MET A 130 -2.46 -9.20 10.09
CA MET A 130 -2.76 -8.70 8.76
C MET A 130 -3.10 -9.86 7.83
N LEU A 131 -4.31 -9.86 7.30
CA LEU A 131 -4.68 -10.75 6.20
C LEU A 131 -4.26 -10.09 4.90
N VAL A 132 -3.45 -10.80 4.11
CA VAL A 132 -2.96 -10.32 2.82
C VAL A 132 -3.25 -11.36 1.75
N ALA A 133 -3.91 -10.92 0.67
CA ALA A 133 -4.14 -11.74 -0.52
C ALA A 133 -3.20 -11.27 -1.63
N SER A 134 -2.18 -12.08 -1.93
CA SER A 134 -1.27 -11.85 -3.06
C SER A 134 -1.89 -12.47 -4.30
N GLY A 135 -2.56 -11.64 -5.10
CA GLY A 135 -3.47 -12.09 -6.13
C GLY A 135 -2.85 -13.01 -7.19
N GLN A 136 -1.64 -12.67 -7.62
CA GLN A 136 -0.90 -13.44 -8.62
C GLN A 136 -0.23 -14.68 -8.07
N ALA A 137 0.21 -14.63 -6.81
CA ALA A 137 0.67 -15.81 -6.10
C ALA A 137 -0.48 -16.80 -5.86
N LYS A 138 -1.74 -16.36 -6.02
CA LYS A 138 -2.95 -17.16 -5.76
C LYS A 138 -3.02 -17.66 -4.32
N THR A 139 -2.35 -16.94 -3.42
CA THR A 139 -2.30 -17.22 -1.99
C THR A 139 -2.89 -16.09 -1.18
N PHE A 140 -3.56 -16.43 -0.09
CA PHE A 140 -3.85 -15.47 0.97
C PHE A 140 -3.36 -16.00 2.31
N THR A 141 -2.76 -15.12 3.09
CA THR A 141 -2.07 -15.46 4.33
C THR A 141 -2.47 -14.47 5.41
N GLU A 142 -2.84 -14.98 6.58
CA GLU A 142 -2.91 -14.16 7.79
C GLU A 142 -1.52 -14.17 8.45
N TYR A 143 -0.91 -13.00 8.56
CA TYR A 143 0.38 -12.78 9.21
C TYR A 143 0.16 -12.23 10.62
N ASP A 144 1.03 -12.62 11.55
CA ASP A 144 1.11 -11.98 12.84
C ASP A 144 1.76 -10.58 12.74
N ARG A 145 1.85 -9.88 13.88
CA ARG A 145 2.44 -8.54 13.96
C ARG A 145 3.93 -8.47 13.58
N CYS A 146 4.62 -9.60 13.53
CA CYS A 146 6.04 -9.70 13.19
C CYS A 146 6.24 -10.07 11.71
N GLY A 147 5.16 -10.23 10.94
CA GLY A 147 5.21 -10.67 9.55
C GLY A 147 5.41 -12.18 9.40
N LEU A 148 5.17 -12.98 10.44
CA LEU A 148 5.23 -14.44 10.34
C LEU A 148 3.86 -15.01 9.95
N PRO A 149 3.79 -15.99 9.04
CA PRO A 149 2.52 -16.57 8.61
C PRO A 149 1.87 -17.38 9.75
N ILE A 150 0.63 -17.03 10.09
CA ILE A 150 -0.23 -17.81 11.00
C ILE A 150 -0.88 -18.95 10.22
N ALA A 151 -1.46 -18.63 9.06
CA ALA A 151 -2.07 -19.58 8.15
C ALA A 151 -1.98 -19.05 6.72
N THR A 152 -1.63 -19.93 5.78
CA THR A 152 -1.59 -19.64 4.35
C THR A 152 -2.55 -20.59 3.64
N TYR A 153 -3.31 -20.02 2.70
CA TYR A 153 -4.24 -20.73 1.87
C TYR A 153 -3.92 -20.45 0.42
N GLU A 154 -4.11 -21.45 -0.42
CA GLU A 154 -4.01 -21.35 -1.87
C GLU A 154 -5.40 -21.49 -2.48
N MET A 155 -5.64 -20.78 -3.56
CA MET A 155 -6.87 -20.88 -4.34
C MET A 155 -6.53 -21.21 -5.79
N GLU A 156 -7.22 -22.20 -6.35
CA GLU A 156 -7.15 -22.42 -7.79
C GLU A 156 -7.82 -21.25 -8.52
N ALA A 157 -7.06 -20.61 -9.41
CA ALA A 157 -7.53 -19.55 -10.27
C ALA A 157 -6.79 -19.61 -11.61
N GLU A 158 -7.44 -19.21 -12.70
CA GLU A 158 -6.80 -19.19 -14.02
C GLU A 158 -5.70 -18.12 -14.06
N LYS A 159 -6.04 -16.87 -13.74
CA LYS A 159 -5.14 -15.72 -13.87
C LYS A 159 -4.64 -15.17 -12.52
N TYR A 160 -5.55 -14.86 -11.61
CA TYR A 160 -5.26 -14.34 -10.27
C TYR A 160 -6.49 -14.46 -9.37
N ILE A 161 -6.28 -14.43 -8.05
CA ILE A 161 -7.35 -14.09 -7.11
C ILE A 161 -7.44 -12.57 -6.96
N TYR A 162 -8.65 -12.01 -6.89
CA TYR A 162 -8.81 -10.55 -6.90
C TYR A 162 -8.56 -9.93 -5.52
N ARG A 163 -9.39 -10.29 -4.53
CA ARG A 163 -9.31 -9.83 -3.14
C ARG A 163 -9.88 -10.88 -2.19
N VAL A 164 -9.33 -10.95 -0.99
CA VAL A 164 -9.87 -11.76 0.12
C VAL A 164 -10.00 -10.87 1.35
N TYR A 165 -11.13 -10.99 2.03
CA TYR A 165 -11.44 -10.30 3.28
C TYR A 165 -12.06 -11.28 4.27
N LYS A 166 -11.74 -11.10 5.55
CA LYS A 166 -12.28 -11.85 6.67
C LYS A 166 -13.29 -10.98 7.40
N TYR A 167 -14.51 -11.48 7.52
CA TYR A 167 -15.62 -10.83 8.22
C TYR A 167 -15.98 -11.61 9.47
N LYS A 168 -16.43 -10.89 10.51
CA LYS A 168 -17.15 -11.52 11.63
C LYS A 168 -18.56 -11.84 11.15
N LEU A 169 -19.02 -13.06 11.40
CA LEU A 169 -20.41 -13.46 11.23
C LEU A 169 -21.27 -12.97 12.39
#